data_AF-A0A5B6Z1E2-F1
#
_entry.id   AF-A0A5B6Z1E2-F1
#
_cell.length_a   1.000
_cell.length_b   1.000
_cell.length_c   1.000
_cell.angle_alpha   90.00
_cell.angle_beta   90.00
_cell.angle_gamma   90.00
#
_symmetry.space_group_name_H-M   'P 1'
#
loop_
_entity.id
_entity.type
_entity.pdbx_description
1 polymer ?
#
loop_
_entity_poly.entity_id
_entity_poly.type
_entity_poly.pdbx_seq_one_letter_code
_entity_poly.pdbx_strand_id
1 'polypeptide(L)'
;MNSLILKQLIWDEVGEDPFEREKVLLDLEQECLEVYRRKVDSANISRARLHQELADSEAEFTHLLLSLGERSLPGRPEKMAGTLKEQLDSITPALREMQLRKEERVKQFQAVQGQIQKISAEITGQTEYNGSSSHVTVNENDLSLKKLEEYQTELQRLHNEKSDRLQRVERYISRVQNLSATLGMDSSMIITKVHPSLNELSGLSKNISDSILSKLHSTVESLEEEKKMRLEKLHHLGKALTNLWDLMDTPYEDRQMFSHVTSLLSVSSAEISTPGSLTSDIIQQADAEVKRLDQLKASKMKE
;
A
#
# COMPACT_ATOMS: atom_id res chain seq x y z
N MET A 1 -75.04 0.00 31.25
CA MET A 1 -76.51 -0.08 31.34
C MET A 1 -77.01 0.21 32.77
N ASN A 2 -76.38 -0.33 33.82
CA ASN A 2 -76.81 -0.09 35.21
C ASN A 2 -76.63 1.36 35.72
N SER A 3 -75.62 2.10 35.26
CA SER A 3 -75.32 3.44 35.81
C SER A 3 -76.29 4.54 35.37
N LEU A 4 -76.80 4.47 34.13
CA LEU A 4 -77.82 5.42 33.63
C LEU A 4 -79.19 5.17 34.30
N ILE A 5 -79.54 3.89 34.50
CA ILE A 5 -80.78 3.51 35.19
C ILE A 5 -80.72 3.94 36.67
N LEU A 6 -79.58 3.75 37.33
CA LEU A 6 -79.37 4.20 38.71
C LEU A 6 -79.44 5.73 38.81
N LYS A 7 -78.86 6.46 37.85
CA LYS A 7 -78.92 7.93 37.81
C LYS A 7 -80.35 8.44 37.63
N GLN A 8 -81.13 7.79 36.77
CA GLN A 8 -82.54 8.11 36.59
C GLN A 8 -83.33 7.92 37.88
N LEU A 9 -83.11 6.80 38.58
CA LEU A 9 -83.79 6.50 39.85
C LEU A 9 -83.43 7.50 40.96
N ILE A 10 -82.17 7.94 41.03
CA ILE A 10 -81.72 8.99 41.96
C ILE A 10 -82.37 10.34 41.60
N TRP A 11 -82.41 10.71 40.33
CA TRP A 11 -83.06 11.95 39.90
C TRP A 11 -84.55 11.96 40.20
N ASP A 12 -85.23 10.81 40.04
CA ASP A 12 -86.63 10.63 40.39
C ASP A 12 -86.86 10.69 41.91
N GLU A 13 -85.92 10.21 42.73
CA GLU A 13 -85.96 10.31 44.20
C GLU A 13 -85.74 11.75 44.71
N VAL A 14 -84.80 12.49 44.11
CA VAL A 14 -84.43 13.86 44.52
C VAL A 14 -85.38 14.92 43.94
N GLY A 15 -86.14 14.58 42.89
CA GLY A 15 -87.03 15.51 42.20
C GLY A 15 -86.30 16.50 41.28
N GLU A 16 -85.21 16.06 40.64
CA GLU A 16 -84.37 16.89 39.76
C GLU A 16 -85.17 17.42 38.56
N ASP A 17 -84.97 18.70 38.20
CA ASP A 17 -85.69 19.35 37.10
C ASP A 17 -85.31 18.73 35.73
N PRO A 18 -86.27 18.52 34.81
CA PRO A 18 -86.00 17.94 33.50
C PRO A 18 -84.90 18.65 32.70
N PHE A 19 -84.79 19.98 32.81
CA PHE A 19 -83.77 20.77 32.11
C PHE A 19 -82.36 20.50 32.66
N GLU A 20 -82.19 20.43 33.97
CA GLU A 20 -80.89 20.10 34.58
C GLU A 20 -80.51 18.64 34.32
N ARG A 21 -81.48 17.71 34.26
CA ARG A 21 -81.23 16.34 33.80
C ARG A 21 -80.70 16.30 32.36
N GLU A 22 -81.35 17.01 31.44
CA GLU A 22 -80.94 17.08 30.03
C GLU A 22 -79.53 17.69 29.87
N LYS A 23 -79.26 18.80 30.57
CA LYS A 23 -77.93 19.43 30.60
C LYS A 23 -76.84 18.48 31.09
N VAL A 24 -77.07 17.79 32.20
CA VAL A 24 -76.11 16.81 32.74
C VAL A 24 -75.93 15.60 31.80
N LEU A 25 -76.95 15.20 31.05
CA LEU A 25 -76.82 14.16 30.02
C LEU A 25 -76.00 14.66 28.82
N LEU A 26 -76.23 15.90 28.38
CA LEU A 26 -75.51 16.54 27.29
C LEU A 26 -74.03 16.77 27.64
N ASP A 27 -73.72 17.18 28.87
CA ASP A 27 -72.36 17.31 29.38
C ASP A 27 -71.65 15.94 29.39
N LEU A 28 -72.34 14.87 29.82
CA LEU A 28 -71.80 13.50 29.78
C LEU A 28 -71.52 13.04 28.35
N GLU A 29 -72.43 13.32 27.41
CA GLU A 29 -72.25 13.01 25.98
C GLU A 29 -71.03 13.75 25.44
N GLN A 30 -70.89 15.04 25.76
CA GLN A 30 -69.76 15.86 25.34
C GLN A 30 -68.43 15.32 25.91
N GLU A 31 -68.39 14.97 27.19
CA GLU A 31 -67.20 14.35 27.82
C GLU A 31 -66.84 13.02 27.15
N CYS A 32 -67.84 12.17 26.85
CA CYS A 32 -67.63 10.91 26.15
C CYS A 32 -67.05 11.12 24.74
N LEU A 33 -67.60 12.07 23.99
CA LEU A 33 -67.12 12.45 22.66
C LEU A 33 -65.68 12.96 22.71
N GLU A 34 -65.35 13.75 23.72
CA GLU A 34 -64.01 14.32 23.88
C GLU A 34 -62.97 13.25 24.24
N VAL A 35 -63.32 12.30 25.10
CA VAL A 35 -62.50 11.11 25.38
C VAL A 35 -62.30 10.28 24.11
N TYR A 36 -63.38 10.04 23.35
CA TYR A 36 -63.31 9.31 22.08
C TYR A 36 -62.38 10.02 21.08
N ARG A 37 -62.54 11.33 20.89
CA ARG A 37 -61.69 12.15 20.01
C ARG A 37 -60.21 12.03 20.41
N ARG A 38 -59.88 12.21 21.70
CA ARG A 38 -58.51 12.07 22.20
C ARG A 38 -57.92 10.68 21.93
N LYS A 39 -58.72 9.61 22.06
CA LYS A 39 -58.27 8.24 21.79
C LYS A 39 -58.03 8.00 20.29
N VAL A 40 -58.90 8.52 19.43
CA VAL A 40 -58.73 8.46 17.97
C VAL A 40 -57.51 9.25 17.52
N ASP A 41 -57.31 10.46 18.05
CA ASP A 41 -56.14 11.28 17.73
C ASP A 41 -54.83 10.58 18.15
N SER A 42 -54.81 9.99 19.35
CA SER A 42 -53.67 9.20 19.83
C SER A 42 -53.38 7.99 18.93
N ALA A 43 -54.43 7.28 18.47
CA ALA A 43 -54.27 6.16 17.55
C ALA A 43 -53.77 6.61 16.16
N ASN A 44 -54.26 7.74 15.65
CA ASN A 44 -53.79 8.33 14.41
C ASN A 44 -52.32 8.75 14.47
N ILE A 45 -51.88 9.37 15.57
CA ILE A 45 -50.47 9.71 15.81
C ILE A 45 -49.61 8.44 15.84
N SER A 46 -50.04 7.41 16.58
CA SER A 46 -49.33 6.13 16.62
C SER A 46 -49.24 5.49 15.23
N ARG A 47 -50.30 5.55 14.42
CA ARG A 47 -50.30 5.02 13.05
C ARG A 47 -49.32 5.78 12.17
N ALA A 48 -49.32 7.11 12.21
CA ALA A 48 -48.40 7.94 11.44
C ALA A 48 -46.93 7.66 11.82
N ARG A 49 -46.64 7.51 13.12
CA ARG A 49 -45.31 7.13 13.60
C ARG A 49 -44.85 5.78 13.04
N LEU A 50 -45.71 4.76 13.09
CA LEU A 50 -45.38 3.43 12.56
C LEU A 50 -45.11 3.46 11.05
N HIS A 51 -45.86 4.26 10.28
CA HIS A 51 -45.57 4.44 8.86
C HIS A 51 -44.22 5.10 8.61
N GLN A 52 -43.87 6.13 9.39
CA GLN A 52 -42.60 6.82 9.26
C GLN A 52 -41.43 5.86 9.58
N GLU A 53 -41.52 5.14 10.70
CA GLU A 53 -40.48 4.19 11.13
C GLU A 53 -40.28 3.06 10.10
N LEU A 54 -41.36 2.60 9.47
CA LEU A 54 -41.28 1.61 8.40
C LEU A 54 -40.60 2.19 7.16
N ALA A 55 -40.99 3.40 6.73
CA ALA A 55 -40.38 4.06 5.58
C ALA A 55 -38.89 4.33 5.79
N ASP A 56 -38.49 4.77 6.99
CA ASP A 56 -37.09 5.00 7.36
C ASP A 56 -36.29 3.69 7.34
N SER A 57 -36.87 2.62 7.90
CA SER A 57 -36.28 1.28 7.90
C SER A 57 -36.09 0.73 6.48
N GLU A 58 -37.06 0.92 5.60
CA GLU A 58 -36.98 0.51 4.19
C GLU A 58 -35.96 1.32 3.39
N ALA A 59 -35.89 2.64 3.66
CA ALA A 59 -34.91 3.52 3.03
C ALA A 59 -33.48 3.17 3.46
N GLU A 60 -33.24 2.96 4.76
CA GLU A 60 -31.95 2.51 5.28
C GLU A 60 -31.55 1.17 4.69
N PHE A 61 -32.48 0.21 4.65
CA PHE A 61 -32.23 -1.11 4.07
C PHE A 61 -31.81 -1.03 2.60
N THR A 62 -32.53 -0.21 1.82
CA THR A 62 -32.23 0.02 0.40
C THR A 62 -30.86 0.68 0.23
N HIS A 63 -30.54 1.66 1.07
CA HIS A 63 -29.23 2.31 1.07
C HIS A 63 -28.11 1.30 1.37
N LEU A 64 -28.28 0.43 2.38
CA LEU A 64 -27.30 -0.60 2.72
C LEU A 64 -27.09 -1.60 1.58
N LEU A 65 -28.15 -2.03 0.90
CA LEU A 65 -28.06 -2.89 -0.28
C LEU A 65 -27.23 -2.22 -1.40
N LEU A 66 -27.52 -0.96 -1.70
CA LEU A 66 -26.80 -0.19 -2.71
C LEU A 66 -25.31 -0.03 -2.35
N SER A 67 -25.00 0.38 -1.12
CA SER A 67 -23.62 0.53 -0.64
C SER A 67 -22.86 -0.80 -0.68
N LEU A 68 -23.49 -1.92 -0.33
CA LEU A 68 -22.86 -3.24 -0.37
C LEU A 68 -22.85 -3.88 -1.77
N GLY A 69 -23.51 -3.25 -2.76
CA GLY A 69 -23.67 -3.80 -4.10
C GLY A 69 -24.53 -5.08 -4.15
N GLU A 70 -25.39 -5.28 -3.15
CA GLU A 70 -26.26 -6.45 -3.02
C GLU A 70 -27.66 -6.13 -3.59
N ARG A 71 -28.27 -7.11 -4.27
CA ARG A 71 -29.62 -6.93 -4.86
C ARG A 71 -30.75 -7.25 -3.88
N SER A 72 -30.51 -8.18 -2.97
CA SER A 72 -31.48 -8.63 -1.96
C SER A 72 -30.78 -9.40 -0.86
N LEU A 73 -31.46 -9.53 0.29
CA LEU A 73 -31.05 -10.45 1.34
C LEU A 73 -31.66 -11.84 1.13
N PRO A 74 -30.85 -12.92 1.18
CA PRO A 74 -31.35 -14.29 1.17
C PRO A 74 -32.35 -14.54 2.32
N GLY A 75 -33.52 -15.08 2.01
CA GLY A 75 -34.52 -15.48 3.01
C GLY A 75 -35.55 -14.41 3.38
N ARG A 76 -35.43 -13.15 2.90
CA ARG A 76 -36.46 -12.13 3.08
C ARG A 76 -37.46 -12.15 1.91
N PRO A 77 -38.78 -12.23 2.17
CA PRO A 77 -39.78 -12.05 1.11
C PRO A 77 -39.78 -10.60 0.59
N GLU A 78 -39.85 -10.43 -0.74
CA GLU A 78 -39.84 -9.11 -1.41
C GLU A 78 -41.04 -8.22 -1.05
N LYS A 79 -42.13 -8.82 -0.56
CA LYS A 79 -43.33 -8.10 -0.12
C LYS A 79 -43.56 -8.39 1.36
N MET A 80 -43.47 -7.33 2.17
CA MET A 80 -43.86 -7.41 3.57
C MET A 80 -45.39 -7.39 3.66
N ALA A 81 -45.98 -8.46 4.15
CA ALA A 81 -47.41 -8.60 4.34
C ALA A 81 -47.76 -8.56 5.84
N GLY A 82 -48.95 -8.07 6.16
CA GLY A 82 -49.44 -7.98 7.54
C GLY A 82 -49.60 -6.54 8.04
N THR A 83 -49.72 -6.40 9.34
CA THR A 83 -49.86 -5.12 10.04
C THR A 83 -48.53 -4.36 10.08
N LEU A 84 -48.57 -3.03 10.27
CA LEU A 84 -47.35 -2.21 10.35
C LEU A 84 -46.34 -2.72 11.38
N LYS A 85 -46.83 -3.26 12.51
CA LYS A 85 -45.97 -3.83 13.55
C LYS A 85 -45.28 -5.10 13.09
N GLU A 86 -46.02 -6.02 12.46
CA GLU A 86 -45.45 -7.25 11.90
C GLU A 86 -44.43 -6.95 10.80
N GLN A 87 -44.70 -5.95 9.95
CA GLN A 87 -43.76 -5.50 8.93
C GLN A 87 -42.47 -4.96 9.56
N LEU A 88 -42.56 -4.12 10.60
CA LEU A 88 -41.41 -3.63 11.36
C LEU A 88 -40.62 -4.74 12.06
N ASP A 89 -41.31 -5.68 12.71
CA ASP A 89 -40.69 -6.82 13.38
C ASP A 89 -39.94 -7.70 12.37
N SER A 90 -40.44 -7.80 11.14
CA SER A 90 -39.80 -8.56 10.07
C SER A 90 -38.60 -7.83 9.42
N ILE A 91 -38.56 -6.49 9.38
CA ILE A 91 -37.44 -5.74 8.77
C ILE A 91 -36.27 -5.55 9.74
N THR A 92 -36.56 -5.44 11.03
CA THR A 92 -35.57 -5.22 12.08
C THR A 92 -34.40 -6.22 12.06
N PRO A 93 -34.59 -7.55 12.02
CA PRO A 93 -33.46 -8.49 11.97
C PRO A 93 -32.65 -8.37 10.67
N ALA A 94 -33.31 -8.13 9.53
CA ALA A 94 -32.67 -7.95 8.24
C ALA A 94 -31.78 -6.69 8.20
N LEU A 95 -32.24 -5.59 8.79
CA LEU A 95 -31.45 -4.37 8.95
C LEU A 95 -30.20 -4.60 9.81
N ARG A 96 -30.35 -5.24 10.97
CA ARG A 96 -29.21 -5.57 11.84
C ARG A 96 -28.17 -6.42 11.12
N GLU A 97 -28.61 -7.42 10.36
CA GLU A 97 -27.70 -8.24 9.57
C GLU A 97 -26.92 -7.41 8.53
N MET A 98 -27.61 -6.52 7.82
CA MET A 98 -26.98 -5.63 6.83
C MET A 98 -26.00 -4.64 7.45
N GLN A 99 -26.33 -4.08 8.61
CA GLN A 99 -25.45 -3.21 9.38
C GLN A 99 -24.17 -3.95 9.78
N LEU A 100 -24.28 -5.17 10.32
CA LEU A 100 -23.13 -6.01 10.67
C LEU A 100 -22.27 -6.34 9.44
N ARG A 101 -22.89 -6.68 8.30
CA ARG A 101 -22.16 -6.91 7.04
C ARG A 101 -21.43 -5.64 6.58
N LYS A 102 -22.05 -4.47 6.69
CA LYS A 102 -21.42 -3.18 6.38
C LYS A 102 -20.20 -2.95 7.25
N GLU A 103 -20.32 -3.11 8.58
CA GLU A 103 -19.20 -2.94 9.51
C GLU A 103 -18.03 -3.86 9.18
N GLU A 104 -18.31 -5.14 8.93
CA GLU A 104 -17.29 -6.11 8.55
C GLU A 104 -16.64 -5.74 7.21
N ARG A 105 -17.43 -5.32 6.23
CA ARG A 105 -16.91 -4.88 4.94
C ARG A 105 -16.04 -3.64 5.08
N VAL A 106 -16.42 -2.65 5.88
CA VAL A 106 -15.60 -1.48 6.16
C VAL A 106 -14.23 -1.89 6.74
N LYS A 107 -14.20 -2.83 7.70
CA LYS A 107 -12.93 -3.35 8.25
C LYS A 107 -12.06 -3.99 7.18
N GLN A 108 -12.65 -4.76 6.26
CA GLN A 108 -11.92 -5.37 5.14
C GLN A 108 -11.31 -4.31 4.21
N PHE A 109 -12.09 -3.29 3.84
CA PHE A 109 -11.58 -2.17 3.03
C PHE A 109 -10.46 -1.42 3.75
N GLN A 110 -10.63 -1.09 5.04
CA GLN A 110 -9.59 -0.44 5.85
C GLN A 110 -8.29 -1.24 5.86
N ALA A 111 -8.39 -2.56 6.05
CA ALA A 111 -7.23 -3.45 6.08
C ALA A 111 -6.50 -3.51 4.74
N VAL A 112 -7.22 -3.66 3.62
CA VAL A 112 -6.61 -3.75 2.28
C VAL A 112 -6.02 -2.40 1.86
N GLN A 113 -6.77 -1.31 2.01
CA GLN A 113 -6.29 0.02 1.65
C GLN A 113 -5.13 0.49 2.54
N GLY A 114 -5.11 0.13 3.83
CA GLY A 114 -3.98 0.40 4.72
C GLY A 114 -2.71 -0.33 4.29
N GLN A 115 -2.83 -1.58 3.84
CA GLN A 115 -1.71 -2.31 3.27
C GLN A 115 -1.22 -1.71 1.95
N ILE A 116 -2.13 -1.29 1.07
CA ILE A 116 -1.79 -0.57 -0.16
C ILE A 116 -0.97 0.68 0.17
N GLN A 117 -1.47 1.54 1.06
CA GLN A 117 -0.76 2.76 1.48
C GLN A 117 0.64 2.46 2.02
N LYS A 118 0.76 1.44 2.88
CA LYS A 118 2.05 1.02 3.44
C LYS A 118 3.03 0.59 2.36
N ILE A 119 2.63 -0.28 1.44
CA ILE A 119 3.50 -0.79 0.38
C ILE A 119 3.84 0.31 -0.62
N SER A 120 2.88 1.17 -0.98
CA SER A 120 3.14 2.32 -1.84
C SER A 120 4.14 3.29 -1.20
N ALA A 121 4.06 3.53 0.12
CA ALA A 121 5.02 4.35 0.84
C ALA A 121 6.42 3.72 0.86
N GLU A 122 6.53 2.41 1.08
CA GLU A 122 7.79 1.66 0.99
C GLU A 122 8.40 1.72 -0.41
N ILE A 123 7.59 1.53 -1.45
CA ILE A 123 8.01 1.66 -2.86
C ILE A 123 8.49 3.08 -3.15
N THR A 124 7.85 4.10 -2.58
CA THR A 124 8.25 5.51 -2.76
C THR A 124 9.49 5.88 -1.91
N GLY A 125 9.85 5.04 -0.93
CA GLY A 125 10.97 5.28 -0.02
C GLY A 125 10.64 6.18 1.17
N GLN A 126 9.37 6.28 1.57
CA GLN A 126 8.86 7.13 2.67
C GLN A 126 8.76 6.39 4.02
N THR A 127 9.62 5.39 4.26
CA THR A 127 9.37 4.36 5.27
C THR A 127 9.62 4.76 6.73
N GLU A 128 10.33 5.87 7.01
CA GLU A 128 10.97 6.02 8.34
C GLU A 128 10.63 7.27 9.17
N TYR A 129 9.71 8.17 8.78
CA TYR A 129 9.47 9.38 9.60
C TYR A 129 8.03 9.75 9.97
N ASN A 130 7.02 9.10 9.41
CA ASN A 130 5.64 9.40 9.80
C ASN A 130 5.02 8.18 10.49
N GLY A 131 5.23 8.10 11.81
CA GLY A 131 4.44 7.27 12.73
C GLY A 131 2.94 7.66 12.80
N SER A 132 2.49 8.52 11.90
CA SER A 132 1.07 8.74 11.65
C SER A 132 0.57 7.56 10.85
N SER A 133 -0.04 6.60 11.55
CA SER A 133 -1.03 5.71 10.97
C SER A 133 -2.00 6.58 10.15
N SER A 134 -1.75 6.71 8.85
CA SER A 134 -2.58 7.49 7.95
C SER A 134 -3.95 6.87 8.04
N HIS A 135 -4.88 7.58 8.68
CA HIS A 135 -6.22 7.07 8.89
C HIS A 135 -6.83 6.82 7.51
N VAL A 136 -7.01 5.53 7.19
CA VAL A 136 -7.56 5.11 5.91
C VAL A 136 -9.03 5.52 5.89
N THR A 137 -9.34 6.58 5.15
CA THR A 137 -10.72 6.98 4.88
C THR A 137 -11.31 6.04 3.84
N VAL A 138 -12.17 5.12 4.28
CA VAL A 138 -12.93 4.25 3.38
C VAL A 138 -14.11 5.03 2.79
N ASN A 139 -14.31 4.88 1.49
CA ASN A 139 -15.52 5.38 0.85
C ASN A 139 -16.69 4.44 1.18
N GLU A 140 -17.55 4.84 2.12
CA GLU A 140 -18.71 4.03 2.53
C GLU A 140 -19.83 3.96 1.48
N ASN A 141 -19.76 4.76 0.41
CA ASN A 141 -20.77 4.76 -0.64
C ASN A 141 -20.67 3.53 -1.56
N ASP A 142 -19.49 2.91 -1.68
CA ASP A 142 -19.26 1.71 -2.48
C ASP A 142 -18.36 0.72 -1.73
N LEU A 143 -19.03 -0.18 -1.03
CA LEU A 143 -18.48 -1.31 -0.28
C LEU A 143 -18.73 -2.64 -1.01
N SER A 144 -18.96 -2.58 -2.33
CA SER A 144 -19.24 -3.77 -3.14
C SER A 144 -18.06 -4.75 -3.15
N LEU A 145 -18.38 -6.04 -3.31
CA LEU A 145 -17.34 -7.08 -3.42
C LEU A 145 -16.43 -6.85 -4.63
N LYS A 146 -16.99 -6.36 -5.74
CA LYS A 146 -16.23 -5.99 -6.93
C LYS A 146 -15.19 -4.91 -6.60
N LYS A 147 -15.58 -3.86 -5.89
CA LYS A 147 -14.65 -2.80 -5.49
C LYS A 147 -13.56 -3.32 -4.54
N LEU A 148 -13.91 -4.22 -3.63
CA LEU A 148 -12.93 -4.87 -2.76
C LEU A 148 -11.92 -5.71 -3.56
N GLU A 149 -12.39 -6.48 -4.55
CA GLU A 149 -11.54 -7.29 -5.44
C GLU A 149 -10.60 -6.42 -6.29
N GLU A 150 -11.04 -5.25 -6.74
CA GLU A 150 -10.18 -4.26 -7.41
C GLU A 150 -9.01 -3.84 -6.50
N TYR A 151 -9.29 -3.51 -5.24
CA TYR A 151 -8.24 -3.17 -4.27
C TYR A 151 -7.33 -4.37 -3.94
N GLN A 152 -7.87 -5.59 -3.84
CA GLN A 152 -7.05 -6.78 -3.63
C GLN A 152 -6.13 -7.07 -4.82
N THR A 153 -6.62 -6.87 -6.05
CA THR A 153 -5.81 -7.00 -7.27
C THR A 153 -4.68 -5.98 -7.30
N GLU A 154 -4.98 -4.73 -6.94
CA GLU A 154 -3.97 -3.68 -6.83
C GLU A 154 -2.94 -3.97 -5.72
N LEU A 155 -3.39 -4.47 -4.57
CA LEU A 155 -2.49 -4.90 -3.49
C LEU A 155 -1.54 -6.01 -3.95
N GLN A 156 -2.05 -7.02 -4.68
CA GLN A 156 -1.21 -8.08 -5.25
C GLN A 156 -0.21 -7.53 -6.27
N ARG A 157 -0.64 -6.60 -7.14
CA ARG A 157 0.25 -5.93 -8.10
C ARG A 157 1.40 -5.20 -7.39
N LEU A 158 1.09 -4.46 -6.32
CA LEU A 158 2.09 -3.75 -5.51
C LEU A 158 3.03 -4.70 -4.78
N HIS A 159 2.56 -5.83 -4.26
CA HIS A 159 3.43 -6.86 -3.69
C HIS A 159 4.41 -7.42 -4.73
N ASN A 160 3.94 -7.72 -5.93
CA ASN A 160 4.78 -8.20 -7.03
C ASN A 160 5.82 -7.14 -7.42
N GLU A 161 5.40 -5.88 -7.54
CA GLU A 161 6.29 -4.75 -7.84
C GLU A 161 7.37 -4.58 -6.76
N LYS A 162 6.99 -4.62 -5.48
CA LYS A 162 7.94 -4.57 -4.36
C LYS A 162 8.97 -5.69 -4.43
N SER A 163 8.53 -6.91 -4.73
CA SER A 163 9.41 -8.08 -4.87
C SER A 163 10.39 -7.91 -6.03
N ASP A 164 9.92 -7.48 -7.21
CA ASP A 164 10.79 -7.22 -8.37
C ASP A 164 11.83 -6.12 -8.06
N ARG A 165 11.40 -5.02 -7.44
CA ARG A 165 12.31 -3.93 -7.04
C ARG A 165 13.37 -4.40 -6.06
N LEU A 166 13.01 -5.22 -5.05
CA LEU A 166 13.99 -5.82 -4.13
C LEU A 166 15.00 -6.71 -4.86
N GLN A 167 14.53 -7.55 -5.78
CA GLN A 167 15.41 -8.40 -6.59
C GLN A 167 16.33 -7.57 -7.50
N ARG A 168 15.84 -6.44 -8.04
CA ARG A 168 16.66 -5.50 -8.83
C ARG A 168 17.73 -4.84 -7.98
N VAL A 169 17.39 -4.36 -6.78
CA VAL A 169 18.35 -3.81 -5.83
C VAL A 169 19.44 -4.84 -5.53
N GLU A 170 19.06 -6.09 -5.24
CA GLU A 170 20.01 -7.15 -4.95
C GLU A 170 20.97 -7.42 -6.13
N ARG A 171 20.42 -7.52 -7.35
CA ARG A 171 21.23 -7.68 -8.57
C ARG A 171 22.23 -6.54 -8.76
N TYR A 172 21.82 -5.29 -8.52
CA TYR A 172 22.73 -4.15 -8.61
C TYR A 172 23.80 -4.18 -7.53
N ILE A 173 23.46 -4.52 -6.28
CA ILE A 173 24.43 -4.66 -5.20
C ILE A 173 25.49 -5.72 -5.55
N SER A 174 25.07 -6.91 -5.99
CA SER A 174 26.01 -7.96 -6.42
C SER A 174 26.88 -7.51 -7.59
N ARG A 175 26.33 -6.74 -8.54
CA ARG A 175 27.10 -6.20 -9.66
C ARG A 175 28.15 -5.18 -9.19
N VAL A 176 27.78 -4.28 -8.28
CA VAL A 176 28.70 -3.32 -7.67
C VAL A 176 29.82 -4.05 -6.92
N GLN A 177 29.50 -5.08 -6.12
CA GLN A 177 30.49 -5.88 -5.40
C GLN A 177 31.49 -6.55 -6.36
N ASN A 178 31.00 -7.20 -7.44
CA ASN A 178 31.85 -7.87 -8.41
C ASN A 178 32.75 -6.90 -9.19
N LEU A 179 32.20 -5.78 -9.64
CA LEU A 179 32.98 -4.74 -10.35
C LEU A 179 34.01 -4.11 -9.41
N SER A 180 33.62 -3.80 -8.18
CA SER A 180 34.51 -3.24 -7.15
C SER A 180 35.63 -4.21 -6.80
N ALA A 181 35.36 -5.51 -6.66
CA ALA A 181 36.36 -6.53 -6.43
C ALA A 181 37.36 -6.61 -7.60
N THR A 182 36.89 -6.54 -8.85
CA THR A 182 37.75 -6.52 -10.05
C THR A 182 38.65 -5.27 -10.09
N LEU A 183 38.10 -4.11 -9.73
CA LEU A 183 38.77 -2.80 -9.73
C LEU A 183 39.64 -2.56 -8.48
N GLY A 184 39.56 -3.42 -7.46
CA GLY A 184 40.20 -3.21 -6.16
C GLY A 184 39.65 -2.03 -5.37
N MET A 185 38.33 -1.77 -5.47
CA MET A 185 37.65 -0.68 -4.76
C MET A 185 36.82 -1.20 -3.58
N ASP A 186 36.55 -0.35 -2.59
CA ASP A 186 35.68 -0.70 -1.45
C ASP A 186 34.20 -0.62 -1.85
N SER A 187 33.58 -1.80 -2.04
CA SER A 187 32.16 -1.91 -2.38
C SER A 187 31.24 -1.35 -1.30
N SER A 188 31.61 -1.47 -0.01
CA SER A 188 30.79 -0.96 1.09
C SER A 188 30.72 0.57 1.05
N MET A 189 31.85 1.23 0.80
CA MET A 189 31.89 2.68 0.62
C MET A 189 31.06 3.13 -0.60
N ILE A 190 31.10 2.38 -1.70
CA ILE A 190 30.31 2.71 -2.90
C ILE A 190 28.81 2.56 -2.64
N ILE A 191 28.39 1.45 -2.02
CA ILE A 191 26.97 1.19 -1.71
C ILE A 191 26.42 2.23 -0.72
N THR A 192 27.17 2.55 0.34
CA THR A 192 26.74 3.54 1.34
C THR A 192 26.65 4.97 0.78
N LYS A 193 27.49 5.32 -0.22
CA LYS A 193 27.38 6.59 -0.96
C LYS A 193 26.08 6.69 -1.77
N VAL A 194 25.56 5.56 -2.27
CA VAL A 194 24.25 5.54 -2.93
C VAL A 194 23.14 5.73 -1.91
N HIS A 195 23.12 4.87 -0.88
CA HIS A 195 22.23 5.02 0.28
C HIS A 195 22.68 4.13 1.44
N PRO A 196 22.72 4.64 2.70
CA PRO A 196 23.15 3.85 3.86
C PRO A 196 22.34 2.57 4.09
N SER A 197 21.02 2.60 3.84
CA SER A 197 20.15 1.42 4.07
C SER A 197 20.37 0.25 3.10
N LEU A 198 21.17 0.44 2.05
CA LEU A 198 21.53 -0.64 1.14
C LEU A 198 22.69 -1.48 1.68
N ASN A 199 23.42 -0.96 2.67
CA ASN A 199 24.50 -1.69 3.31
C ASN A 199 23.92 -2.76 4.24
N GLU A 200 24.40 -3.99 4.13
CA GLU A 200 23.93 -5.13 4.95
C GLU A 200 24.11 -4.87 6.45
N LEU A 201 25.14 -4.12 6.82
CA LEU A 201 25.45 -3.78 8.21
C LEU A 201 24.55 -2.67 8.79
N SER A 202 23.72 -2.02 7.98
CA SER A 202 22.89 -0.90 8.44
C SER A 202 21.73 -1.34 9.33
N GLY A 203 21.27 -2.59 9.21
CA GLY A 203 20.06 -3.09 9.88
C GLY A 203 18.77 -2.38 9.46
N LEU A 204 18.84 -1.44 8.52
CA LEU A 204 17.72 -0.65 8.01
C LEU A 204 16.99 -1.41 6.91
N SER A 205 15.73 -1.04 6.67
CA SER A 205 15.00 -1.53 5.52
C SER A 205 15.63 -1.01 4.22
N LYS A 206 15.91 -1.91 3.27
CA LYS A 206 16.47 -1.54 1.96
C LYS A 206 15.51 -0.56 1.29
N ASN A 207 16.01 0.61 0.91
CA ASN A 207 15.23 1.59 0.16
C ASN A 207 15.11 1.12 -1.30
N ILE A 208 13.87 0.96 -1.79
CA ILE A 208 13.56 0.43 -3.12
C ILE A 208 12.92 1.46 -4.07
N SER A 209 13.07 2.74 -3.73
CA SER A 209 12.52 3.83 -4.54
C SER A 209 13.17 3.93 -5.92
N ASP A 210 12.43 4.52 -6.87
CA ASP A 210 12.95 4.78 -8.22
C ASP A 210 14.24 5.61 -8.18
N SER A 211 14.33 6.55 -7.23
CA SER A 211 15.52 7.38 -7.04
C SER A 211 16.75 6.54 -6.70
N ILE A 212 16.59 5.53 -5.83
CA ILE A 212 17.70 4.65 -5.41
C ILE A 212 18.04 3.64 -6.50
N LEU A 213 17.03 3.05 -7.16
CA LEU A 213 17.25 2.16 -8.30
C LEU A 213 18.00 2.87 -9.44
N SER A 214 17.66 4.12 -9.73
CA SER A 214 18.35 4.93 -10.74
C SER A 214 19.80 5.22 -10.33
N LYS A 215 20.05 5.64 -9.08
CA LYS A 215 21.41 5.86 -8.57
C LYS A 215 22.26 4.58 -8.59
N LEU A 216 21.69 3.44 -8.23
CA LEU A 216 22.36 2.14 -8.33
C LEU A 216 22.73 1.81 -9.77
N HIS A 217 21.80 2.02 -10.70
CA HIS A 217 22.04 1.80 -12.12
C HIS A 217 23.20 2.66 -12.64
N SER A 218 23.17 3.98 -12.40
CA SER A 218 24.25 4.88 -12.81
C SER A 218 25.59 4.54 -12.15
N THR A 219 25.57 4.03 -10.90
CA THR A 219 26.79 3.57 -10.23
C THR A 219 27.38 2.33 -10.92
N VAL A 220 26.53 1.37 -11.31
CA VAL A 220 26.97 0.20 -12.08
C VAL A 220 27.55 0.63 -13.43
N GLU A 221 26.88 1.50 -14.17
CA GLU A 221 27.38 2.02 -15.45
C GLU A 221 28.74 2.72 -15.31
N SER A 222 28.89 3.56 -14.27
CA SER A 222 30.16 4.23 -13.99
C SER A 222 31.29 3.25 -13.68
N LEU A 223 31.02 2.14 -12.98
CA LEU A 223 32.01 1.12 -12.66
C LEU A 223 32.36 0.26 -13.89
N GLU A 224 31.40 -0.02 -14.77
CA GLU A 224 31.67 -0.68 -16.05
C GLU A 224 32.57 0.17 -16.96
N GLU A 225 32.31 1.47 -17.03
CA GLU A 225 33.13 2.39 -17.81
C GLU A 225 34.55 2.51 -17.22
N GLU A 226 34.67 2.62 -15.89
CA GLU A 226 35.98 2.62 -15.22
C GLU A 226 36.75 1.31 -15.50
N LYS A 227 36.06 0.16 -15.43
CA LYS A 227 36.63 -1.15 -15.76
C LYS A 227 37.17 -1.18 -17.19
N LYS A 228 36.38 -0.69 -18.15
CA LYS A 228 36.77 -0.60 -19.54
C LYS A 228 37.98 0.33 -19.74
N MET A 229 37.95 1.54 -19.17
CA MET A 229 39.06 2.49 -19.25
C MET A 229 40.37 1.91 -18.67
N ARG A 230 40.30 1.23 -17.52
CA ARG A 230 41.46 0.60 -16.90
C ARG A 230 42.04 -0.54 -17.73
N LEU A 231 41.18 -1.37 -18.31
CA LEU A 231 41.61 -2.44 -19.19
C LEU A 231 42.30 -1.89 -20.44
N GLU A 232 41.68 -0.91 -21.10
CA GLU A 232 42.26 -0.25 -22.28
C GLU A 232 43.62 0.34 -21.93
N LYS A 233 43.77 1.00 -20.78
CA LYS A 233 45.05 1.53 -20.33
C LYS A 233 46.10 0.43 -20.13
N LEU A 234 45.74 -0.70 -19.50
CA LEU A 234 46.65 -1.85 -19.37
C LEU A 234 47.01 -2.47 -20.71
N HIS A 235 46.10 -2.49 -21.69
CA HIS A 235 46.41 -2.94 -23.04
C HIS A 235 47.48 -2.08 -23.71
N HIS A 236 47.36 -0.75 -23.58
CA HIS A 236 48.36 0.17 -24.11
C HIS A 236 49.71 0.00 -23.41
N LEU A 237 49.72 -0.08 -22.08
CA LEU A 237 50.93 -0.28 -21.29
C LEU A 237 51.59 -1.63 -21.57
N GLY A 238 50.82 -2.71 -21.63
CA GLY A 238 51.34 -4.04 -21.94
C GLY A 238 51.94 -4.13 -23.34
N LYS A 239 51.33 -3.48 -24.35
CA LYS A 239 51.93 -3.38 -25.70
C LYS A 239 53.25 -2.61 -25.67
N ALA A 240 53.31 -1.50 -24.93
CA ALA A 240 54.52 -0.71 -24.78
C ALA A 240 55.64 -1.51 -24.09
N LEU A 241 55.31 -2.23 -23.00
CA LEU A 241 56.24 -3.12 -22.29
C LEU A 241 56.80 -4.19 -23.23
N THR A 242 55.95 -4.92 -23.96
CA THR A 242 56.40 -5.95 -24.89
C THR A 242 57.35 -5.38 -25.95
N ASN A 243 57.00 -4.25 -26.57
CA ASN A 243 57.84 -3.60 -27.57
C ASN A 243 59.20 -3.15 -26.99
N LEU A 244 59.22 -2.62 -25.76
CA LEU A 244 60.46 -2.18 -25.11
C LEU A 244 61.33 -3.35 -24.69
N TRP A 245 60.75 -4.44 -24.18
CA TRP A 245 61.50 -5.64 -23.84
C TRP A 245 62.14 -6.30 -25.05
N ASP A 246 61.41 -6.37 -26.16
CA ASP A 246 61.90 -6.92 -27.43
C ASP A 246 63.00 -6.05 -28.04
N LEU A 247 62.91 -4.72 -27.87
CA LEU A 247 63.95 -3.80 -28.35
C LEU A 247 65.22 -3.83 -27.49
N MET A 248 65.09 -4.06 -26.19
CA MET A 248 66.18 -3.98 -25.21
C MET A 248 66.78 -5.35 -24.85
N ASP A 249 66.33 -6.44 -25.48
CA ASP A 249 66.67 -7.84 -25.16
C ASP A 249 66.54 -8.14 -23.65
N THR A 250 65.43 -7.69 -23.05
CA THR A 250 65.24 -7.79 -21.59
C THR A 250 65.11 -9.26 -21.15
N PRO A 251 65.81 -9.69 -20.07
CA PRO A 251 65.77 -11.06 -19.55
C PRO A 251 64.36 -11.53 -19.19
N TYR A 252 64.15 -12.85 -19.21
CA TYR A 252 62.83 -13.44 -18.97
C TYR A 252 62.33 -13.19 -17.53
N GLU A 253 63.24 -13.21 -16.56
CA GLU A 253 62.96 -13.00 -15.14
C GLU A 253 62.29 -11.64 -14.90
N ASP A 254 62.79 -10.59 -15.56
CA ASP A 254 62.24 -9.23 -15.48
C ASP A 254 60.87 -9.13 -16.18
N ARG A 255 60.68 -9.85 -17.30
CA ARG A 255 59.38 -9.92 -18.00
C ARG A 255 58.33 -10.65 -17.17
N GLN A 256 58.72 -11.69 -16.43
CA GLN A 256 57.82 -12.54 -15.66
C GLN A 256 57.05 -11.74 -14.59
N MET A 257 57.67 -10.69 -14.02
CA MET A 257 57.03 -9.85 -13.01
C MET A 257 55.76 -9.15 -13.50
N PHE A 258 55.67 -8.89 -14.81
CA PHE A 258 54.53 -8.25 -15.48
C PHE A 258 53.73 -9.22 -16.36
N SER A 259 53.88 -10.53 -16.12
CA SER A 259 53.13 -11.60 -16.81
C SER A 259 51.61 -11.42 -16.70
N HIS A 260 51.14 -10.89 -15.56
CA HIS A 260 49.72 -10.58 -15.35
C HIS A 260 49.22 -9.48 -16.31
N VAL A 261 50.00 -8.44 -16.57
CA VAL A 261 49.65 -7.37 -17.53
C VAL A 261 49.65 -7.88 -18.96
N THR A 262 50.65 -8.69 -19.32
CA THR A 262 50.75 -9.28 -20.66
C THR A 262 49.67 -10.31 -20.93
N SER A 263 49.26 -11.08 -19.92
CA SER A 263 48.15 -12.04 -20.04
C SER A 263 46.81 -11.38 -20.36
N LEU A 264 46.62 -10.12 -19.93
CA LEU A 264 45.38 -9.37 -20.16
C LEU A 264 45.29 -8.80 -21.58
N LEU A 265 46.37 -8.76 -22.36
CA LEU A 265 46.40 -8.17 -23.70
C LEU A 265 45.43 -8.81 -24.70
N SER A 266 45.09 -10.08 -24.49
CA SER A 266 44.19 -10.83 -25.36
C SER A 266 42.76 -10.95 -24.81
N VAL A 267 42.49 -10.40 -23.62
CA VAL A 267 41.23 -10.57 -22.91
C VAL A 267 40.32 -9.36 -23.13
N SER A 268 39.02 -9.63 -23.37
CA SER A 268 38.02 -8.58 -23.51
C SER A 268 37.46 -8.12 -22.15
N SER A 269 36.90 -6.90 -22.08
CA SER A 269 36.30 -6.38 -20.84
C SER A 269 35.17 -7.28 -20.30
N ALA A 270 34.42 -7.96 -21.17
CA ALA A 270 33.32 -8.83 -20.76
C ALA A 270 33.80 -10.09 -20.01
N GLU A 271 34.99 -10.59 -20.34
CA GLU A 271 35.53 -11.86 -19.80
C GLU A 271 36.28 -11.65 -18.47
N ILE A 272 36.70 -10.43 -18.17
CA ILE A 272 37.44 -10.12 -16.94
C ILE A 272 36.48 -10.04 -15.76
N SER A 273 36.57 -11.02 -14.86
CA SER A 273 35.86 -11.01 -13.57
C SER A 273 36.79 -11.37 -12.40
N THR A 274 38.09 -11.46 -12.66
CA THR A 274 39.09 -11.84 -11.65
C THR A 274 39.27 -10.70 -10.64
N PRO A 275 39.02 -10.95 -9.34
CA PRO A 275 39.21 -9.94 -8.31
C PRO A 275 40.66 -9.41 -8.31
N GLY A 276 40.80 -8.09 -8.20
CA GLY A 276 42.09 -7.40 -8.14
C GLY A 276 42.85 -7.35 -9.47
N SER A 277 42.29 -7.79 -10.60
CA SER A 277 42.99 -7.80 -11.88
C SER A 277 43.19 -6.41 -12.49
N LEU A 278 42.36 -5.43 -12.11
CA LEU A 278 42.35 -4.06 -12.65
C LEU A 278 42.50 -3.02 -11.54
N THR A 279 43.33 -3.30 -10.53
CA THR A 279 43.62 -2.33 -9.47
C THR A 279 44.42 -1.15 -9.99
N SER A 280 44.26 0.01 -9.34
CA SER A 280 45.06 1.21 -9.67
C SER A 280 46.56 0.97 -9.48
N ASP A 281 46.93 0.13 -8.51
CA ASP A 281 48.32 -0.20 -8.21
C ASP A 281 48.99 -0.94 -9.38
N ILE A 282 48.31 -1.93 -9.98
CA ILE A 282 48.83 -2.67 -11.15
C ILE A 282 49.06 -1.72 -12.32
N ILE A 283 48.11 -0.81 -12.57
CA ILE A 283 48.23 0.19 -13.64
C ILE A 283 49.41 1.13 -13.39
N GLN A 284 49.58 1.58 -12.15
CA GLN A 284 50.67 2.47 -11.77
C GLN A 284 52.02 1.78 -11.85
N GLN A 285 52.12 0.51 -11.44
CA GLN A 285 53.34 -0.29 -11.58
C GLN A 285 53.73 -0.49 -13.04
N ALA A 286 52.78 -0.84 -13.91
CA ALA A 286 53.03 -1.00 -15.33
C ALA A 286 53.46 0.33 -16.00
N ASP A 287 52.81 1.44 -15.66
CA ASP A 287 53.17 2.78 -16.17
C ASP A 287 54.56 3.22 -15.71
N ALA A 288 54.90 2.97 -14.44
CA ALA A 288 56.23 3.27 -13.91
C ALA A 288 57.32 2.44 -14.60
N GLU A 289 57.06 1.17 -14.88
CA GLU A 289 58.02 0.31 -15.58
C GLU A 289 58.23 0.72 -17.04
N VAL A 290 57.16 1.06 -17.77
CA VAL A 290 57.28 1.62 -19.13
C VAL A 290 58.18 2.86 -19.11
N LYS A 291 57.93 3.79 -18.19
CA LYS A 291 58.75 5.00 -18.04
C LYS A 291 60.21 4.71 -17.71
N ARG A 292 60.46 3.73 -16.83
CA ARG A 292 61.82 3.31 -16.45
C ARG A 292 62.57 2.72 -17.65
N LEU A 293 61.92 1.86 -18.44
CA LEU A 293 62.49 1.25 -19.64
C LEU A 293 62.73 2.29 -20.75
N ASP A 294 61.81 3.23 -20.95
CA ASP A 294 61.99 4.33 -21.89
C ASP A 294 63.19 5.22 -21.52
N GLN A 295 63.37 5.54 -20.24
CA GLN A 295 64.53 6.28 -19.75
C GLN A 295 65.83 5.49 -19.97
N LEU A 296 65.84 4.20 -19.66
CA LEU A 296 67.01 3.33 -19.86
C LEU A 296 67.39 3.26 -21.35
N LYS A 297 66.41 3.10 -22.23
CA LYS A 297 66.60 3.15 -23.68
C LYS A 297 67.22 4.47 -24.12
N ALA A 298 66.67 5.61 -23.64
CA ALA A 298 67.17 6.93 -24.00
C ALA A 298 68.62 7.16 -23.51
N SER A 299 69.01 6.62 -22.37
CA SER A 299 70.40 6.66 -21.88
C SER A 299 71.33 5.82 -22.75
N LYS A 300 70.95 4.58 -23.08
CA LYS A 300 71.75 3.70 -23.96
C LYS A 300 71.91 4.22 -25.38
N MET A 301 70.96 5.02 -25.88
CA MET A 301 71.05 5.65 -27.20
C MET A 301 71.97 6.90 -27.22
N LYS A 302 72.30 7.46 -26.05
CA LYS A 302 73.19 8.63 -25.93
C LYS A 302 74.65 8.23 -25.71
N GLU A 303 74.89 7.02 -25.23
CA GLU A 303 76.21 6.37 -25.19
C GLU A 303 76.60 5.84 -26.58
#